data_AF-A0A7G5C1D1-F1
#
_entry.id   AF-A0A7G5C1D1-F1
#
_cell.length_a   1.000
_cell.length_b   1.000
_cell.length_c   1.000
_cell.angle_alpha   90.00
_cell.angle_beta   90.00
_cell.angle_gamma   90.00
#
_symmetry.space_group_name_H-M   'P 1'
#
loop_
_entity.id
_entity.type
_entity.pdbx_description
1 polymer ?
#
loop_
_entity_poly.entity_id
_entity_poly.type
_entity_poly.pdbx_seq_one_letter_code
_entity_poly.pdbx_strand_id
1 'polypeptide(L)'
;MKRKLSSISLTLALLLALVLPAHPGQAFAAASITKSGLPTRTDKDILAQWNKLMVPSEADREPFVTEPSVAAPYSPGSLDAQYIQDGVNAVNFYRFISGLPYDVTSAGDLNVLAQYGSVLLAAEGEFSHTPAKPDDMPKDFYAKGYKSTSSANIYASYGYDDHIVVRSIDAYMEDSDTNNLDRLGHRRWILNPALKKVASDWPRARMNGFIPPCKSSIRVDPRPWIITSSPIPLKDRFR
;
A
#
# COMPACT_ATOMS: atom_id res chain seq x y z
N MET A 1 27.86 20.33 -91.24
CA MET A 1 26.47 20.70 -91.61
C MET A 1 25.51 19.72 -90.92
N LYS A 2 24.61 20.20 -90.05
CA LYS A 2 23.50 19.50 -89.31
C LYS A 2 23.94 18.51 -88.18
N ARG A 3 23.81 18.85 -86.87
CA ARG A 3 22.63 18.74 -85.93
C ARG A 3 22.15 17.28 -85.75
N LYS A 4 21.92 16.67 -84.58
CA LYS A 4 21.59 17.11 -83.20
C LYS A 4 21.79 15.94 -82.20
N LEU A 5 21.84 16.27 -80.91
CA LEU A 5 22.06 15.39 -79.75
C LEU A 5 20.91 14.40 -79.42
N SER A 6 21.33 13.20 -78.98
CA SER A 6 20.93 12.38 -77.82
C SER A 6 19.59 12.65 -77.12
N SER A 7 18.80 11.58 -76.88
CA SER A 7 18.06 11.42 -75.62
C SER A 7 17.83 9.93 -75.28
N ILE A 8 17.90 9.66 -73.99
CA ILE A 8 18.17 8.38 -73.31
C ILE A 8 16.88 7.83 -72.65
N SER A 9 16.77 6.49 -72.68
CA SER A 9 16.10 5.52 -71.79
C SER A 9 14.65 5.67 -71.29
N LEU A 10 13.87 4.65 -71.67
CA LEU A 10 13.04 3.74 -70.87
C LEU A 10 12.24 4.32 -69.68
N THR A 11 10.93 4.41 -69.88
CA THR A 11 9.89 4.62 -68.86
C THR A 11 9.01 3.38 -68.73
N LEU A 12 9.00 2.68 -67.58
CA LEU A 12 7.81 1.99 -67.07
C LEU A 12 7.97 1.55 -65.60
N ALA A 13 7.49 2.36 -64.67
CA ALA A 13 7.04 1.92 -63.35
C ALA A 13 6.23 3.02 -62.68
N LEU A 14 5.28 2.62 -61.84
CA LEU A 14 4.61 3.42 -60.81
C LEU A 14 3.30 4.13 -61.22
N LEU A 15 2.17 3.42 -61.06
CA LEU A 15 0.85 4.02 -60.85
C LEU A 15 0.00 3.09 -59.97
N LEU A 16 0.12 3.23 -58.65
CA LEU A 16 -0.94 2.90 -57.70
C LEU A 16 -0.73 3.70 -56.41
N ALA A 17 -1.05 4.99 -56.45
CA ALA A 17 -1.10 5.82 -55.25
C ALA A 17 -2.47 5.64 -54.57
N LEU A 18 -2.45 4.96 -53.43
CA LEU A 18 -3.56 4.92 -52.47
C LEU A 18 -3.90 6.34 -52.01
N VAL A 19 -5.16 6.73 -52.18
CA VAL A 19 -5.74 7.91 -51.52
C VAL A 19 -6.16 7.48 -50.10
N LEU A 20 -5.38 7.87 -49.09
CA LEU A 20 -5.78 7.80 -47.69
C LEU A 20 -6.32 9.18 -47.26
N PRO A 21 -7.52 9.27 -46.66
CA PRO A 21 -7.99 10.54 -46.10
C PRO A 21 -7.13 10.88 -44.87
N ALA A 22 -6.49 12.04 -44.90
CA ALA A 22 -5.82 12.60 -43.74
C ALA A 22 -6.89 13.00 -42.71
N HIS A 23 -7.11 12.16 -41.70
CA HIS A 23 -7.84 12.56 -40.52
C HIS A 23 -6.99 13.62 -39.78
N PRO A 24 -7.55 14.79 -39.42
CA PRO A 24 -6.83 15.73 -38.57
C PRO A 24 -6.55 15.03 -37.24
N GLY A 25 -5.27 14.81 -36.95
CA GLY A 25 -4.84 14.26 -35.67
C GLY A 25 -5.41 15.12 -34.56
N GLN A 26 -6.11 14.49 -33.60
CA GLN A 26 -6.52 15.17 -32.38
C GLN A 26 -5.26 15.66 -31.68
N ALA A 27 -5.08 16.98 -31.63
CA ALA A 27 -4.05 17.58 -30.81
C ALA A 27 -4.46 17.39 -29.34
N PHE A 28 -3.80 16.46 -28.64
CA PHE A 28 -3.90 16.41 -27.19
C PHE A 28 -3.25 17.67 -26.62
N ALA A 29 -4.02 18.46 -25.86
CA ALA A 29 -3.47 19.58 -25.12
C ALA A 29 -2.33 19.07 -24.23
N ALA A 30 -1.14 19.66 -24.33
CA ALA A 30 -0.05 19.35 -23.43
C ALA A 30 -0.53 19.59 -21.99
N ALA A 31 -0.57 18.54 -21.18
CA ALA A 31 -0.89 18.67 -19.77
C ALA A 31 0.13 19.63 -19.15
N SER A 32 -0.34 20.80 -18.72
CA SER A 32 0.49 21.73 -17.97
C SER A 32 0.89 21.01 -16.67
N ILE A 33 2.18 20.67 -16.53
CA ILE A 33 2.71 20.10 -15.29
C ILE A 33 2.57 21.18 -14.23
N THR A 34 1.48 21.09 -13.47
CA THR A 34 1.26 21.95 -12.33
C THR A 34 2.31 21.57 -11.29
N LYS A 35 3.23 22.48 -10.96
CA LYS A 35 4.24 22.24 -9.94
C LYS A 35 3.51 21.91 -8.63
N SER A 36 3.73 20.72 -8.08
CA SER A 36 2.95 20.18 -6.95
C SER A 36 3.04 21.01 -5.67
N GLY A 37 3.98 21.97 -5.59
CA GLY A 37 4.28 22.73 -4.37
C GLY A 37 5.00 21.90 -3.30
N LEU A 38 5.19 20.60 -3.54
CA LEU A 38 5.89 19.69 -2.64
C LEU A 38 7.41 19.78 -2.86
N PRO A 39 8.23 19.51 -1.82
CA PRO A 39 9.68 19.54 -1.95
C PRO A 39 10.17 18.52 -3.00
N THR A 40 10.92 18.99 -3.99
CA THR A 40 11.64 18.11 -4.93
C THR A 40 12.76 17.39 -4.20
N ARG A 41 12.91 16.08 -4.45
CA ARG A 41 14.00 15.26 -3.91
C ARG A 41 14.96 14.90 -5.03
N THR A 42 16.26 15.05 -4.79
CA THR A 42 17.27 14.59 -5.73
C THR A 42 17.46 13.08 -5.59
N ASP A 43 17.99 12.42 -6.62
CA ASP A 43 18.34 10.99 -6.55
C ASP A 43 19.27 10.69 -5.37
N LYS A 44 20.19 11.64 -5.07
CA LYS A 44 21.08 11.58 -3.91
C LYS A 44 20.30 11.59 -2.59
N ASP A 45 19.28 12.44 -2.46
CA ASP A 45 18.45 12.51 -1.25
C ASP A 45 17.64 11.23 -1.07
N ILE A 46 17.07 10.71 -2.17
CA ILE A 46 16.30 9.46 -2.16
C ILE A 46 17.20 8.29 -1.75
N LEU A 47 18.39 8.16 -2.35
CA LEU A 47 19.33 7.09 -2.02
C LEU A 47 19.81 7.17 -0.56
N ALA A 48 20.13 8.39 -0.08
CA ALA A 48 20.52 8.59 1.32
C ALA A 48 19.38 8.17 2.28
N GLN A 49 18.14 8.51 1.94
CA GLN A 49 17.00 8.16 2.77
C GLN A 49 16.64 6.66 2.69
N TRP A 50 16.79 6.05 1.52
CA TRP A 50 16.65 4.60 1.33
C TRP A 50 17.62 3.84 2.23
N ASN A 51 18.91 4.21 2.18
CA ASN A 51 19.93 3.58 3.02
C ASN A 51 19.67 3.77 4.52
N LYS A 52 19.05 4.89 4.91
CA LYS A 52 18.71 5.18 6.30
C LYS A 52 17.49 4.41 6.80
N LEU A 53 16.46 4.28 5.98
CA LEU A 53 15.14 3.79 6.42
C LEU A 53 14.82 2.36 5.94
N MET A 54 15.30 1.95 4.77
CA MET A 54 14.91 0.68 4.15
C MET A 54 15.99 -0.40 4.26
N VAL A 55 17.27 -0.01 4.34
CA VAL A 55 18.40 -0.96 4.38
C VAL A 55 18.67 -1.62 5.75
N PRO A 56 18.22 -1.13 6.93
CA PRO A 56 18.44 -1.86 8.19
C PRO A 56 17.44 -3.00 8.48
N SER A 57 16.64 -3.45 7.52
CA SER A 57 15.74 -4.59 7.73
C SER A 57 16.54 -5.90 7.68
N GLU A 58 16.94 -6.40 8.84
CA GLU A 58 17.51 -7.75 8.99
C GLU A 58 16.43 -8.77 8.60
N ALA A 59 16.45 -9.25 7.35
CA ALA A 59 15.46 -10.18 6.81
C ALA A 59 15.39 -11.49 7.62
N ASP A 60 16.47 -11.83 8.32
CA ASP A 60 16.62 -13.05 9.14
C ASP A 60 16.25 -12.83 10.62
N ARG A 61 15.75 -11.65 11.02
CA ARG A 61 15.35 -11.39 12.41
C ARG A 61 14.09 -12.18 12.78
N GLU A 62 14.12 -12.80 13.96
CA GLU A 62 12.90 -13.38 14.54
C GLU A 62 11.85 -12.29 14.80
N PRO A 63 10.68 -12.36 14.14
CA PRO A 63 9.66 -11.31 14.17
C PRO A 63 8.89 -11.24 15.51
N PHE A 64 8.87 -12.31 16.30
CA PHE A 64 8.05 -12.42 17.51
C PHE A 64 8.88 -12.43 18.78
N VAL A 65 8.46 -11.62 19.76
CA VAL A 65 8.86 -11.77 21.17
C VAL A 65 7.99 -12.81 21.86
N THR A 66 6.70 -12.88 21.48
CA THR A 66 5.76 -13.88 21.96
C THR A 66 4.97 -14.40 20.78
N GLU A 67 4.99 -15.71 20.58
CA GLU A 67 4.28 -16.34 19.48
C GLU A 67 2.75 -16.18 19.65
N PRO A 68 2.04 -15.77 18.60
CA PRO A 68 0.59 -15.78 18.55
C PRO A 68 0.04 -17.22 18.48
N SER A 69 -1.24 -17.38 18.78
CA SER A 69 -1.97 -18.64 18.57
C SER A 69 -3.23 -18.37 17.77
N VAL A 70 -3.32 -19.00 16.60
CA VAL A 70 -4.44 -18.90 15.64
C VAL A 70 -5.49 -20.00 15.82
N ALA A 71 -5.37 -20.79 16.88
CA ALA A 71 -6.34 -21.79 17.31
C ALA A 71 -6.53 -21.71 18.83
N ALA A 72 -7.60 -22.31 19.36
CA ALA A 72 -7.82 -22.34 20.80
C ALA A 72 -6.68 -23.07 21.55
N PRO A 73 -6.15 -22.53 22.67
CA PRO A 73 -6.42 -21.19 23.21
C PRO A 73 -5.76 -20.09 22.38
N TYR A 74 -6.56 -19.08 21.99
CA TYR A 74 -6.10 -17.97 21.16
C TYR A 74 -5.18 -17.02 21.94
N SER A 75 -4.15 -16.53 21.26
CA SER A 75 -3.15 -15.59 21.80
C SER A 75 -2.82 -14.56 20.73
N PRO A 76 -2.82 -13.24 21.02
CA PRO A 76 -2.41 -12.24 20.05
C PRO A 76 -0.90 -12.28 19.78
N GLY A 77 -0.08 -12.83 20.68
CA GLY A 77 1.37 -12.70 20.61
C GLY A 77 1.85 -11.25 20.65
N SER A 78 3.10 -11.02 20.29
CA SER A 78 3.69 -9.68 20.15
C SER A 78 4.89 -9.70 19.21
N LEU A 79 4.97 -8.70 18.34
CA LEU A 79 6.13 -8.49 17.47
C LEU A 79 7.31 -7.88 18.22
N ASP A 80 8.50 -8.14 17.69
CA ASP A 80 9.73 -7.44 18.06
C ASP A 80 9.62 -5.94 17.71
N ALA A 81 10.14 -5.10 18.61
CA ALA A 81 10.02 -3.66 18.47
C ALA A 81 10.79 -3.12 17.26
N GLN A 82 11.91 -3.73 16.89
CA GLN A 82 12.64 -3.35 15.69
C GLN A 82 11.90 -3.80 14.42
N TYR A 83 11.24 -4.97 14.44
CA TYR A 83 10.37 -5.42 13.34
C TYR A 83 9.22 -4.43 13.08
N ILE A 84 8.63 -3.87 14.14
CA ILE A 84 7.64 -2.78 14.01
C ILE A 84 8.30 -1.50 13.48
N GLN A 85 9.50 -1.17 13.96
CA GLN A 85 10.22 0.03 13.55
C GLN A 85 10.60 0.01 12.06
N ASP A 86 10.93 -1.15 11.51
CA ASP A 86 11.20 -1.31 10.08
C ASP A 86 9.96 -0.97 9.23
N GLY A 87 8.76 -1.36 9.68
CA GLY A 87 7.50 -0.92 9.08
C GLY A 87 7.28 0.60 9.16
N VAL A 88 7.58 1.21 10.30
CA VAL A 88 7.52 2.67 10.48
C VAL A 88 8.51 3.37 9.55
N ASN A 89 9.71 2.82 9.38
CA ASN A 89 10.72 3.36 8.50
C ASN A 89 10.26 3.30 7.03
N ALA A 90 9.63 2.20 6.62
CA ALA A 90 9.02 2.08 5.28
C ALA A 90 7.94 3.15 5.05
N VAL A 91 7.01 3.32 5.99
CA VAL A 91 6.00 4.42 5.93
C VAL A 91 6.68 5.78 5.75
N ASN A 92 7.71 6.06 6.56
CA ASN A 92 8.42 7.33 6.53
C ASN A 92 9.22 7.52 5.24
N PHE A 93 9.75 6.47 4.63
CA PHE A 93 10.42 6.53 3.34
C PHE A 93 9.45 6.93 2.23
N TYR A 94 8.28 6.27 2.15
CA TYR A 94 7.26 6.60 1.15
C TYR A 94 6.70 8.02 1.32
N ARG A 95 6.54 8.46 2.56
CA ARG A 95 6.13 9.84 2.87
C ARG A 95 7.22 10.85 2.48
N PHE A 96 8.48 10.52 2.72
CA PHE A 96 9.63 11.35 2.31
C PHE A 96 9.66 11.57 0.79
N ILE A 97 9.58 10.50 -0.01
CA ILE A 97 9.61 10.63 -1.49
C ILE A 97 8.37 11.34 -2.03
N SER A 98 7.25 11.25 -1.30
CA SER A 98 5.99 11.95 -1.61
C SER A 98 5.95 13.41 -1.11
N GLY A 99 7.04 13.92 -0.52
CA GLY A 99 7.09 15.31 -0.04
C GLY A 99 6.28 15.59 1.23
N LEU A 100 5.84 14.56 1.95
CA LEU A 100 5.03 14.66 3.18
C LEU A 100 5.91 14.64 4.46
N PRO A 101 5.38 15.09 5.61
CA PRO A 101 6.03 14.88 6.90
C PRO A 101 6.25 13.38 7.17
N TYR A 102 7.49 13.00 7.47
CA TYR A 102 7.93 11.62 7.69
C TYR A 102 8.38 11.39 9.15
N ASP A 103 7.67 12.04 10.07
CA ASP A 103 7.83 11.93 11.53
C ASP A 103 6.81 10.94 12.14
N VAL A 104 6.36 9.94 11.36
CA VAL A 104 5.41 8.93 11.84
C VAL A 104 6.10 8.03 12.85
N THR A 105 5.39 7.68 13.91
CA THR A 105 5.85 6.83 15.01
C THR A 105 4.93 5.63 15.21
N SER A 106 5.41 4.60 15.91
CA SER A 106 4.56 3.47 16.30
C SER A 106 3.67 3.82 17.50
N ALA A 107 2.52 3.15 17.61
CA ALA A 107 1.63 3.26 18.77
C ALA A 107 1.42 1.89 19.42
N GLY A 108 1.97 1.70 20.63
CA GLY A 108 1.94 0.43 21.36
C GLY A 108 0.54 -0.19 21.50
N ASP A 109 -0.44 0.60 21.95
CA ASP A 109 -1.83 0.13 22.11
C ASP A 109 -2.46 -0.30 20.78
N LEU A 110 -2.08 0.38 19.69
CA LEU A 110 -2.56 0.01 18.36
C LEU A 110 -1.85 -1.25 17.86
N ASN A 111 -0.57 -1.47 18.17
CA ASN A 111 0.15 -2.72 17.83
C ASN A 111 -0.50 -3.93 18.49
N VAL A 112 -0.88 -3.80 19.76
CA VAL A 112 -1.60 -4.86 20.48
C VAL A 112 -2.93 -5.14 19.78
N LEU A 113 -3.73 -4.12 19.48
CA LEU A 113 -5.00 -4.30 18.78
C LEU A 113 -4.82 -4.91 17.39
N ALA A 114 -3.77 -4.49 16.68
CA ALA A 114 -3.40 -4.98 15.37
C ALA A 114 -3.16 -6.50 15.42
N GLN A 115 -2.39 -7.00 16.40
CA GLN A 115 -2.16 -8.44 16.60
C GLN A 115 -3.45 -9.27 16.74
N TYR A 116 -4.47 -8.77 17.44
CA TYR A 116 -5.78 -9.46 17.49
C TYR A 116 -6.43 -9.57 16.10
N GLY A 117 -6.28 -8.54 15.27
CA GLY A 117 -6.79 -8.50 13.90
C GLY A 117 -6.14 -9.56 13.03
N SER A 118 -4.81 -9.60 13.02
CA SER A 118 -4.05 -10.65 12.33
C SER A 118 -4.47 -12.05 12.75
N VAL A 119 -4.53 -12.32 14.07
CA VAL A 119 -4.91 -13.65 14.57
C VAL A 119 -6.33 -14.01 14.13
N LEU A 120 -7.27 -13.06 14.20
CA LEU A 120 -8.63 -13.30 13.72
C LEU A 120 -8.67 -13.64 12.23
N LEU A 121 -7.99 -12.85 11.40
CA LEU A 121 -7.96 -13.13 9.96
C LEU A 121 -7.32 -14.50 9.69
N ALA A 122 -6.24 -14.85 10.38
CA ALA A 122 -5.56 -16.13 10.17
C ALA A 122 -6.40 -17.32 10.64
N ALA A 123 -7.11 -17.18 11.76
CA ALA A 123 -7.98 -18.22 12.31
C ALA A 123 -9.26 -18.44 11.48
N GLU A 124 -9.87 -17.36 10.98
CA GLU A 124 -11.11 -17.44 10.22
C GLU A 124 -10.88 -17.94 8.78
N GLY A 125 -9.69 -17.72 8.23
CA GLY A 125 -9.27 -18.29 6.95
C GLY A 125 -9.60 -17.40 5.74
N GLU A 126 -10.69 -16.65 5.75
CA GLU A 126 -11.07 -15.72 4.69
C GLU A 126 -10.37 -14.36 4.87
N PHE A 127 -10.04 -13.70 3.76
CA PHE A 127 -9.35 -12.41 3.78
C PHE A 127 -10.36 -11.27 3.58
N SER A 128 -10.80 -10.66 4.69
CA SER A 128 -11.86 -9.67 4.71
C SER A 128 -11.65 -8.60 5.79
N HIS A 129 -12.13 -7.37 5.55
CA HIS A 129 -12.20 -6.35 6.60
C HIS A 129 -13.24 -6.68 7.69
N THR A 130 -14.21 -7.54 7.38
CA THR A 130 -15.29 -7.95 8.27
C THR A 130 -15.30 -9.48 8.43
N PRO A 131 -14.25 -10.08 9.02
CA PRO A 131 -14.18 -11.53 9.21
C PRO A 131 -15.30 -12.03 10.13
N ALA A 132 -15.78 -13.24 9.86
CA ALA A 132 -16.72 -13.92 10.74
C ALA A 132 -16.04 -14.29 12.07
N LYS A 133 -16.83 -14.60 13.10
CA LYS A 133 -16.28 -15.11 14.37
C LYS A 133 -16.08 -16.62 14.25
N PRO A 134 -14.87 -17.17 14.43
CA PRO A 134 -14.70 -18.62 14.60
C PRO A 134 -15.51 -19.12 15.80
N ASP A 135 -16.10 -20.31 15.71
CA ASP A 135 -17.03 -20.83 16.72
C ASP A 135 -16.39 -20.93 18.12
N ASP A 136 -15.13 -21.39 18.15
CA ASP A 136 -14.32 -21.60 19.36
C ASP A 136 -13.58 -20.34 19.85
N MET A 137 -13.69 -19.21 19.12
CA MET A 137 -13.04 -17.97 19.52
C MET A 137 -13.84 -17.21 20.60
N PRO A 138 -13.20 -16.80 21.71
CA PRO A 138 -13.80 -15.95 22.72
C PRO A 138 -14.36 -14.65 22.14
N LYS A 139 -15.54 -14.23 22.61
CA LYS A 139 -16.26 -13.05 22.09
C LYS A 139 -15.45 -11.75 22.22
N ASP A 140 -14.70 -11.61 23.30
CA ASP A 140 -13.86 -10.44 23.58
C ASP A 140 -12.61 -10.40 22.68
N PHE A 141 -11.99 -11.55 22.41
CA PHE A 141 -10.90 -11.68 21.44
C PHE A 141 -11.40 -11.27 20.04
N TYR A 142 -12.54 -11.83 19.62
CA TYR A 142 -13.17 -11.48 18.35
C TYR A 142 -13.48 -9.99 18.24
N ALA A 143 -14.06 -9.38 19.28
CA ALA A 143 -14.41 -7.96 19.25
C ALA A 143 -13.18 -7.06 19.03
N LYS A 144 -12.03 -7.40 19.63
CA LYS A 144 -10.76 -6.70 19.39
C LYS A 144 -10.25 -6.94 17.96
N GLY A 145 -10.25 -8.18 17.49
CA GLY A 145 -9.82 -8.53 16.14
C GLY A 145 -10.67 -7.84 15.07
N TYR A 146 -11.99 -7.92 15.18
CA TYR A 146 -12.94 -7.29 14.26
C TYR A 146 -12.79 -5.77 14.25
N LYS A 147 -12.66 -5.15 15.44
CA LYS A 147 -12.36 -3.71 15.53
C LYS A 147 -11.07 -3.38 14.78
N SER A 148 -10.06 -4.25 14.85
CA SER A 148 -8.79 -4.09 14.14
C SER A 148 -8.98 -4.10 12.62
N THR A 149 -9.52 -5.19 12.07
CA THR A 149 -9.62 -5.44 10.62
C THR A 149 -10.55 -4.46 9.91
N SER A 150 -11.62 -4.04 10.58
CA SER A 150 -12.63 -3.14 10.00
C SER A 150 -12.17 -1.68 9.86
N SER A 151 -11.00 -1.32 10.41
CA SER A 151 -10.47 0.03 10.30
C SER A 151 -8.94 0.08 10.19
N ALA A 152 -8.35 -0.92 9.52
CA ALA A 152 -6.93 -1.03 9.22
C ALA A 152 -6.76 -1.37 7.73
N ASN A 153 -5.61 -1.03 7.16
CA ASN A 153 -5.17 -1.69 5.93
C ASN A 153 -4.87 -3.15 6.28
N ILE A 154 -5.23 -4.10 5.42
CA ILE A 154 -4.94 -5.52 5.62
C ILE A 154 -4.18 -6.05 4.42
N TYR A 155 -3.22 -6.93 4.66
CA TYR A 155 -2.40 -7.57 3.63
C TYR A 155 -2.30 -9.07 3.91
N ALA A 156 -2.24 -9.86 2.85
CA ALA A 156 -1.99 -11.28 2.92
C ALA A 156 -0.96 -11.70 1.86
N SER A 157 -0.07 -12.63 2.23
CA SER A 157 0.89 -13.24 1.31
C SER A 157 0.92 -14.75 1.50
N TYR A 158 1.17 -15.50 0.43
CA TYR A 158 1.39 -16.95 0.49
C TYR A 158 2.89 -17.23 0.49
N GLY A 159 3.37 -17.89 1.54
CA GLY A 159 4.78 -18.25 1.69
C GLY A 159 5.49 -17.53 2.83
N TYR A 160 6.62 -18.13 3.19
CA TYR A 160 7.64 -17.55 4.05
C TYR A 160 8.77 -17.12 3.14
N ASP A 161 9.34 -15.93 3.37
CA ASP A 161 10.77 -15.61 3.15
C ASP A 161 11.07 -14.10 3.25
N ASP A 162 10.18 -13.28 3.80
CA ASP A 162 10.38 -11.83 3.83
C ASP A 162 9.81 -11.10 5.04
N HIS A 163 10.32 -9.90 5.27
CA HIS A 163 9.84 -8.96 6.29
C HIS A 163 8.41 -8.46 5.96
N ILE A 164 7.38 -9.25 6.31
CA ILE A 164 5.98 -9.05 5.90
C ILE A 164 5.42 -7.67 6.21
N VAL A 165 5.88 -7.02 7.28
CA VAL A 165 5.44 -5.68 7.66
C VAL A 165 5.97 -4.59 6.72
N VAL A 166 7.19 -4.75 6.19
CA VAL A 166 7.76 -3.83 5.19
C VAL A 166 7.12 -4.11 3.83
N ARG A 167 6.99 -5.39 3.48
CA ARG A 167 6.33 -5.80 2.24
C ARG A 167 4.87 -5.37 2.15
N SER A 168 4.12 -5.41 3.25
CA SER A 168 2.75 -4.93 3.25
C SER A 168 2.68 -3.44 2.95
N ILE A 169 3.62 -2.64 3.46
CA ILE A 169 3.75 -1.22 3.11
C ILE A 169 4.05 -1.03 1.62
N ASP A 170 5.00 -1.79 1.06
CA ASP A 170 5.28 -1.73 -0.38
C ASP A 170 4.04 -2.08 -1.21
N ALA A 171 3.32 -3.14 -0.85
CA ALA A 171 2.09 -3.56 -1.51
C ALA A 171 0.97 -2.50 -1.40
N TYR A 172 0.79 -1.89 -0.23
CA TYR A 172 -0.15 -0.78 -0.03
C TYR A 172 0.24 0.45 -0.85
N MET A 173 1.53 0.65 -1.12
CA MET A 173 2.03 1.74 -1.94
C MET A 173 2.01 1.40 -3.43
N GLU A 174 1.92 0.13 -3.83
CA GLU A 174 1.69 -0.32 -5.20
C GLU A 174 0.21 -0.23 -5.59
N ASP A 175 -0.71 -0.70 -4.72
CA ASP A 175 -2.18 -0.55 -4.79
C ASP A 175 -2.75 -0.66 -6.21
N SER A 176 -2.21 -1.62 -6.98
CA SER A 176 -2.36 -1.72 -8.44
C SER A 176 -3.42 -2.75 -8.84
N ASP A 177 -4.00 -3.47 -7.87
CA ASP A 177 -5.02 -4.46 -8.15
C ASP A 177 -6.32 -3.83 -8.67
N THR A 178 -7.02 -4.57 -9.52
CA THR A 178 -8.18 -4.06 -10.27
C THR A 178 -9.33 -3.59 -9.38
N ASN A 179 -9.41 -4.06 -8.13
CA ASN A 179 -10.45 -3.68 -7.18
C ASN A 179 -10.10 -2.42 -6.38
N ASN A 180 -8.82 -2.04 -6.34
CA ASN A 180 -8.34 -0.86 -5.62
C ASN A 180 -7.90 0.28 -6.53
N LEU A 181 -7.66 0.03 -7.83
CA LEU A 181 -7.17 1.03 -8.77
C LEU A 181 -8.03 2.31 -8.82
N ASP A 182 -9.36 2.18 -8.66
CA ASP A 182 -10.30 3.32 -8.68
C ASP A 182 -10.27 4.16 -7.39
N ARG A 183 -9.83 3.58 -6.26
CA ARG A 183 -9.91 4.18 -4.93
C ARG A 183 -8.56 4.53 -4.33
N LEU A 184 -7.52 3.78 -4.68
CA LEU A 184 -6.19 3.77 -4.10
C LEU A 184 -6.26 3.81 -2.56
N GLY A 185 -7.11 2.96 -1.99
CA GLY A 185 -7.51 3.03 -0.58
C GLY A 185 -6.32 2.89 0.37
N HIS A 186 -5.48 1.89 0.14
CA HIS A 186 -4.32 1.60 0.99
C HIS A 186 -3.28 2.72 0.91
N ARG A 187 -2.96 3.16 -0.32
CA ARG A 187 -1.99 4.23 -0.58
C ARG A 187 -2.45 5.55 0.04
N ARG A 188 -3.74 5.89 -0.08
CA ARG A 188 -4.32 7.12 0.50
C ARG A 188 -4.19 7.17 2.01
N TRP A 189 -4.24 6.04 2.70
CA TRP A 189 -4.08 6.00 4.15
C TRP A 189 -2.64 6.29 4.57
N ILE A 190 -1.65 5.69 3.90
CA ILE A 190 -0.21 5.91 4.16
C ILE A 190 0.18 7.36 3.84
N LEU A 191 -0.34 7.90 2.73
CA LEU A 191 -0.06 9.26 2.27
C LEU A 191 -0.99 10.33 2.87
N ASN A 192 -1.80 9.99 3.87
CA ASN A 192 -2.65 10.99 4.54
C ASN A 192 -1.76 12.03 5.25
N PRO A 193 -1.83 13.34 4.91
CA PRO A 193 -0.98 14.35 5.51
C PRO A 193 -1.08 14.43 7.05
N ALA A 194 -2.25 14.12 7.62
CA ALA A 194 -2.49 14.16 9.06
C ALA A 194 -2.02 12.89 9.80
N LEU A 195 -1.53 11.87 9.11
CA LEU A 195 -1.02 10.64 9.73
C LEU A 195 0.15 10.93 10.67
N LYS A 196 0.03 10.46 11.92
CA LYS A 196 1.09 10.61 12.93
C LYS A 196 1.51 9.31 13.58
N LYS A 197 0.59 8.34 13.68
CA LYS A 197 0.87 7.05 14.31
C LYS A 197 0.42 5.90 13.43
N VAL A 198 1.23 4.85 13.41
CA VAL A 198 0.91 3.57 12.79
C VAL A 198 1.11 2.44 13.76
N ALA A 199 0.50 1.30 13.46
CA ALA A 199 0.75 0.05 14.13
C ALA A 199 0.78 -1.09 13.13
N SER A 200 1.57 -2.11 13.41
CA SER A 200 1.78 -3.27 12.55
C SER A 200 1.66 -4.56 13.34
N ASP A 201 1.25 -5.62 12.66
CA ASP A 201 1.00 -6.94 13.22
C ASP A 201 1.24 -8.06 12.20
N TRP A 202 1.42 -9.28 12.72
CA TRP A 202 1.52 -10.52 11.96
C TRP A 202 1.22 -11.70 12.90
N PRO A 203 0.46 -12.75 12.53
CA PRO A 203 0.09 -13.82 13.43
C PRO A 203 0.82 -15.14 13.15
N ARG A 204 1.88 -15.17 12.31
CA ARG A 204 2.58 -16.39 11.82
C ARG A 204 1.71 -17.66 11.87
N ALA A 205 1.07 -18.01 10.76
CA ALA A 205 0.32 -19.26 10.69
C ALA A 205 1.12 -20.32 9.90
N ARG A 206 1.43 -21.46 10.54
CA ARG A 206 1.78 -22.72 9.87
C ARG A 206 0.72 -23.75 10.28
N MET A 207 -0.01 -24.32 9.32
CA MET A 207 -0.99 -25.36 9.62
C MET A 207 -0.60 -26.66 8.90
N ASN A 208 -0.33 -27.73 9.65
CA ASN A 208 -0.26 -29.12 9.16
C ASN A 208 0.46 -29.34 7.80
N GLY A 209 1.65 -28.76 7.60
CA GLY A 209 2.44 -28.92 6.38
C GLY A 209 2.01 -28.03 5.19
N PHE A 210 0.98 -27.20 5.37
CA PHE A 210 0.60 -26.11 4.47
C PHE A 210 0.97 -24.77 5.10
N ILE A 211 1.44 -23.82 4.29
CA ILE A 211 1.67 -22.43 4.74
C ILE A 211 0.39 -21.65 4.39
N PRO A 212 -0.56 -21.46 5.34
CA PRO A 212 -1.69 -20.58 5.12
C PRO A 212 -1.21 -19.15 4.84
N PRO A 213 -2.06 -18.29 4.25
CA PRO A 213 -1.68 -16.92 3.98
C PRO A 213 -1.22 -16.21 5.27
N CYS A 214 -0.01 -15.66 5.24
CA CYS A 214 0.53 -14.75 6.24
C CYS A 214 -0.25 -13.44 6.15
N LYS A 215 -1.02 -13.10 7.18
CA LYS A 215 -1.83 -11.87 7.21
C LYS A 215 -1.15 -10.80 8.07
N SER A 216 -1.23 -9.54 7.69
CA SER A 216 -0.79 -8.41 8.51
C SER A 216 -1.82 -7.31 8.41
N SER A 217 -1.94 -6.47 9.44
CA SER A 217 -2.71 -5.24 9.36
C SER A 217 -1.83 -4.04 9.64
N ILE A 218 -2.26 -2.87 9.16
CA ILE A 218 -1.67 -1.60 9.55
C ILE A 218 -2.76 -0.66 9.97
N ARG A 219 -2.74 -0.31 11.25
CA ARG A 219 -3.70 0.63 11.83
C ARG A 219 -3.11 2.02 11.87
N VAL A 220 -3.81 2.95 11.24
CA VAL A 220 -3.42 4.37 11.18
C VAL A 220 -4.24 5.20 12.18
N ASP A 221 -3.61 6.12 12.91
CA ASP A 221 -4.32 7.17 13.65
C ASP A 221 -3.91 8.56 13.12
N PRO A 222 -4.80 9.23 12.35
CA PRO A 222 -4.54 10.56 11.80
C PRO A 222 -4.90 11.72 12.75
N ARG A 223 -5.24 11.48 14.02
CA ARG A 223 -5.79 12.54 14.90
C ARG A 223 -4.72 13.39 15.61
N PRO A 224 -4.73 14.72 15.45
CA PRO A 224 -4.74 15.65 16.57
C PRO A 224 -6.19 15.73 17.10
N TRP A 225 -6.40 15.59 18.40
CA TRP A 225 -7.74 15.56 19.00
C TRP A 225 -8.56 16.81 18.62
N ILE A 226 -9.60 16.65 17.80
CA ILE A 226 -10.69 17.62 17.66
C ILE A 226 -11.96 16.98 18.23
N ILE A 227 -12.55 17.71 19.17
CA ILE A 227 -13.76 17.41 19.92
C ILE A 227 -14.91 17.05 18.96
N THR A 228 -15.48 15.86 19.19
CA THR A 228 -16.81 15.33 18.82
C THR A 228 -17.45 15.75 17.50
N SER A 229 -17.91 14.76 16.72
CA SER A 229 -19.27 14.82 16.20
C SER A 229 -19.86 13.42 16.04
N SER A 230 -20.80 13.10 16.94
CA SER A 230 -21.92 12.22 16.59
C SER A 230 -22.75 12.90 15.50
N PRO A 231 -23.49 12.14 14.66
CA PRO A 231 -24.12 12.68 13.46
C PRO A 231 -25.32 13.56 13.82
N ILE A 232 -25.22 14.87 13.57
CA ILE A 232 -26.39 15.76 13.50
C ILE A 232 -26.68 16.04 12.00
N PRO A 233 -27.92 15.84 11.51
CA PRO A 233 -28.25 16.01 10.10
C PRO A 233 -28.05 17.45 9.58
N LEU A 234 -27.68 17.52 8.30
CA LEU A 234 -27.25 18.69 7.51
C LEU A 234 -28.26 19.85 7.32
N LYS A 235 -29.36 19.92 8.06
CA LYS A 235 -30.45 20.86 7.73
C LYS A 235 -30.40 22.25 8.38
N ASP A 236 -29.58 22.48 9.41
CA ASP A 236 -29.65 23.74 10.19
C ASP A 236 -28.37 24.59 10.18
N ARG A 237 -27.58 24.61 9.09
CA ARG A 237 -26.38 25.48 8.99
C ARG A 237 -26.54 26.76 8.17
N PHE A 238 -27.75 27.13 7.76
CA PHE A 238 -28.00 28.43 7.15
C PHE A 238 -29.32 29.03 7.63
N ARG A 239 -29.29 29.62 8.83
CA ARG A 239 -30.03 30.82 9.24
C ARG A 239 -29.33 31.46 10.42
#